data_AF-A0A962TFQ9-F1
#
_entry.id   AF-A0A962TFQ9-F1
#
_cell.length_a   1.000
_cell.length_b   1.000
_cell.length_c   1.000
_cell.angle_alpha   90.00
_cell.angle_beta   90.00
_cell.angle_gamma   90.00
#
_symmetry.space_group_name_H-M   'P 1'
#
loop_
_entity.id
_entity.type
_entity.pdbx_description
1 polymer ?
#
loop_
_entity_poly.entity_id
_entity_poly.type
_entity_poly.pdbx_seq_one_letter_code
_entity_poly.pdbx_strand_id
1 'polypeptide(L)'
;MIEIRHRRTGEVIASIEGDSFVGASLIELDLREADLRGIDLRGVNFWQSDLSGADLTKAVMKHAVIQGAVFDGATLVGADMRHAHGGDINHHDAAVLKNADLRRANLDGACLRSAKLSNVNLEHASMCNADLCGADFSGSRMAGVAARQTLLIGANLSDTQLQGADFRNSHLNHCTLRHSSARDADFSTVDPGGFTVMNLADLEHADLTNADMRGLLAENAHFAFANLSNANLRGAVLSGSSMHRANVSNADFADVEMATIDMGYANFSEARHVTVPPYKDHVR
;
A
#
# COMPACT_ATOMS: atom_id res chain seq x y z
N MET A 1 -2.40 17.26 -35.07
CA MET A 1 -2.27 18.03 -33.81
C MET A 1 -3.40 17.60 -32.91
N ILE A 2 -3.07 17.15 -31.72
CA ILE A 2 -4.06 16.74 -30.72
C ILE A 2 -4.13 17.82 -29.66
N GLU A 3 -5.34 18.20 -29.30
CA GLU A 3 -5.60 19.22 -28.28
C GLU A 3 -5.89 18.55 -26.94
N ILE A 4 -5.28 19.04 -25.88
CA ILE A 4 -5.62 18.74 -24.50
C ILE A 4 -6.51 19.86 -24.01
N ARG A 5 -7.67 19.51 -23.46
CA ARG A 5 -8.69 20.47 -23.04
C ARG A 5 -8.87 20.47 -21.53
N HIS A 6 -9.22 21.61 -20.97
CA HIS A 6 -9.61 21.74 -19.57
C HIS A 6 -10.95 21.02 -19.33
N ARG A 7 -11.03 20.17 -18.30
CA ARG A 7 -12.18 19.29 -18.00
C ARG A 7 -13.51 19.99 -17.74
N ARG A 8 -13.45 21.23 -17.23
CA ARG A 8 -14.64 22.06 -16.95
C ARG A 8 -14.99 23.06 -18.06
N THR A 9 -14.03 23.82 -18.57
CA THR A 9 -14.28 24.91 -19.53
C THR A 9 -14.26 24.43 -20.99
N GLY A 10 -13.60 23.30 -21.27
CA GLY A 10 -13.39 22.79 -22.62
C GLY A 10 -12.36 23.58 -23.44
N GLU A 11 -11.74 24.60 -22.85
CA GLU A 11 -10.68 25.39 -23.47
C GLU A 11 -9.44 24.52 -23.73
N VAL A 12 -8.76 24.78 -24.84
CA VAL A 12 -7.49 24.11 -25.15
C VAL A 12 -6.41 24.68 -24.25
N ILE A 13 -5.79 23.83 -23.43
CA ILE A 13 -4.72 24.22 -22.48
C ILE A 13 -3.33 23.81 -22.97
N ALA A 14 -3.26 22.79 -23.82
CA ALA A 14 -2.03 22.38 -24.48
C ALA A 14 -2.38 21.71 -25.81
N SER A 15 -1.43 21.70 -26.74
CA SER A 15 -1.53 20.96 -27.99
C SER A 15 -0.22 20.26 -28.28
N ILE A 16 -0.31 19.05 -28.81
CA ILE A 16 0.86 18.31 -29.29
C ILE A 16 0.78 18.05 -30.78
N GLU A 17 1.93 18.07 -31.43
CA GLU A 17 2.05 17.61 -32.81
C GLU A 17 1.93 16.08 -32.87
N GLY A 18 1.25 15.59 -33.91
CA GLY A 18 0.96 14.16 -34.09
C GLY A 18 -0.53 13.83 -34.07
N ASP A 19 -0.79 12.53 -34.13
CA ASP A 19 -2.11 11.91 -34.29
C ASP A 19 -2.47 10.96 -33.12
N SER A 20 -1.54 10.72 -32.19
CA SER A 20 -1.74 9.92 -30.97
C SER A 20 -0.93 10.47 -29.79
N PHE A 21 -1.41 10.23 -28.57
CA PHE A 21 -0.60 10.45 -27.36
C PHE A 21 0.35 9.28 -27.06
N VAL A 22 0.21 8.11 -27.70
CA VAL A 22 1.05 6.95 -27.39
C VAL A 22 2.53 7.28 -27.60
N GLY A 23 3.34 7.16 -26.54
CA GLY A 23 4.75 7.51 -26.54
C GLY A 23 5.06 9.00 -26.63
N ALA A 24 4.04 9.87 -26.56
CA ALA A 24 4.23 11.31 -26.67
C ALA A 24 5.01 11.86 -25.46
N SER A 25 5.79 12.91 -25.72
CA SER A 25 6.48 13.66 -24.68
C SER A 25 5.61 14.82 -24.23
N LEU A 26 5.16 14.78 -22.98
CA LEU A 26 4.39 15.82 -22.30
C LEU A 26 5.17 16.44 -21.14
N ILE A 27 6.50 16.31 -21.15
CA ILE A 27 7.43 16.78 -20.11
C ILE A 27 7.20 18.25 -19.74
N GLU A 28 7.23 18.54 -18.43
CA GLU A 28 7.14 19.89 -17.85
C GLU A 28 5.90 20.70 -18.29
N LEU A 29 4.85 20.04 -18.79
CA LEU A 29 3.63 20.73 -19.19
C LEU A 29 2.71 21.01 -18.00
N ASP A 30 2.03 22.17 -18.07
CA ASP A 30 0.88 22.48 -17.22
C ASP A 30 -0.37 21.85 -17.83
N LEU A 31 -0.79 20.74 -17.23
CA LEU A 31 -1.96 19.95 -17.59
C LEU A 31 -2.97 19.93 -16.43
N ARG A 32 -2.95 20.97 -15.59
CA ARG A 32 -3.90 21.08 -14.48
C ARG A 32 -5.31 21.07 -15.01
N GLU A 33 -6.17 20.31 -14.34
CA GLU A 33 -7.57 20.15 -14.71
C GLU A 33 -7.77 19.61 -16.15
N ALA A 34 -6.77 18.94 -16.76
CA ALA A 34 -6.91 18.36 -18.09
C ALA A 34 -8.01 17.27 -18.14
N ASP A 35 -8.76 17.22 -19.25
CA ASP A 35 -9.61 16.09 -19.60
C ASP A 35 -8.81 15.05 -20.39
N LEU A 36 -8.42 13.98 -19.70
CA LEU A 36 -7.67 12.86 -20.26
C LEU A 36 -8.46 11.55 -20.13
N ARG A 37 -9.79 11.63 -20.00
CA ARG A 37 -10.65 10.47 -19.74
C ARG A 37 -10.61 9.46 -20.88
N GLY A 38 -10.32 8.22 -20.54
CA GLY A 38 -10.29 7.11 -21.50
C GLY A 38 -9.21 7.23 -22.58
N ILE A 39 -8.30 8.21 -22.48
CA ILE A 39 -7.26 8.43 -23.48
C ILE A 39 -6.21 7.33 -23.38
N ASP A 40 -5.71 6.92 -24.55
CA ASP A 40 -4.56 6.04 -24.65
C ASP A 40 -3.26 6.84 -24.50
N LEU A 41 -2.70 6.78 -23.29
CA LEU A 41 -1.47 7.45 -22.85
C LEU A 41 -0.33 6.44 -22.66
N ARG A 42 -0.36 5.30 -23.37
CA ARG A 42 0.67 4.26 -23.24
C ARG A 42 2.05 4.82 -23.54
N GLY A 43 2.99 4.62 -22.62
CA GLY A 43 4.37 5.08 -22.77
C GLY A 43 4.55 6.60 -22.81
N VAL A 44 3.51 7.39 -22.50
CA VAL A 44 3.64 8.86 -22.41
C VAL A 44 4.67 9.23 -21.36
N ASN A 45 5.43 10.27 -21.65
CA ASN A 45 6.35 10.87 -20.69
C ASN A 45 5.73 12.14 -20.09
N PHE A 46 5.31 12.05 -18.84
CA PHE A 46 4.83 13.15 -17.99
C PHE A 46 5.90 13.68 -17.03
N TRP A 47 7.18 13.45 -17.29
CA TRP A 47 8.25 13.86 -16.37
C TRP A 47 8.10 15.34 -15.99
N GLN A 48 8.03 15.60 -14.68
CA GLN A 48 7.83 16.94 -14.09
C GLN A 48 6.59 17.73 -14.58
N SER A 49 5.59 17.06 -15.12
CA SER A 49 4.33 17.70 -15.54
C SER A 49 3.38 17.91 -14.36
N ASP A 50 2.56 18.95 -14.42
CA ASP A 50 1.52 19.20 -13.43
C ASP A 50 0.15 18.75 -13.98
N LEU A 51 -0.38 17.65 -13.44
CA LEU A 51 -1.70 17.09 -13.73
C LEU A 51 -2.66 17.27 -12.54
N SER A 52 -2.42 18.25 -11.66
CA SER A 52 -3.27 18.47 -10.49
C SER A 52 -4.73 18.70 -10.92
N GLY A 53 -5.65 17.97 -10.28
CA GLY A 53 -7.08 18.01 -10.61
C GLY A 53 -7.47 17.46 -11.99
N ALA A 54 -6.55 16.90 -12.76
CA ALA A 54 -6.86 16.30 -14.07
C ALA A 54 -7.81 15.10 -13.94
N ASP A 55 -8.60 14.85 -14.98
CA ASP A 55 -9.46 13.68 -15.10
C ASP A 55 -8.85 12.64 -16.02
N LEU A 56 -8.24 11.61 -15.43
CA LEU A 56 -7.67 10.46 -16.09
C LEU A 56 -8.54 9.21 -15.90
N THR A 57 -9.85 9.38 -15.65
CA THR A 57 -10.78 8.26 -15.47
C THR A 57 -10.66 7.30 -16.65
N LYS A 58 -10.36 6.02 -16.37
CA LYS A 58 -10.15 4.95 -17.36
C LYS A 58 -9.07 5.23 -18.41
N ALA A 59 -8.15 6.18 -18.19
CA ALA A 59 -7.03 6.39 -19.09
C ALA A 59 -6.11 5.16 -19.10
N VAL A 60 -5.47 4.89 -20.25
CA VAL A 60 -4.51 3.79 -20.39
C VAL A 60 -3.11 4.35 -20.31
N MET A 61 -2.47 4.25 -19.16
CA MET A 61 -1.14 4.81 -18.87
C MET A 61 -0.06 3.74 -18.67
N LYS A 62 -0.20 2.59 -19.33
CA LYS A 62 0.79 1.51 -19.22
C LYS A 62 2.16 2.02 -19.65
N HIS A 63 3.18 1.66 -18.88
CA HIS A 63 4.56 2.08 -19.15
C HIS A 63 4.78 3.61 -19.17
N ALA A 64 3.81 4.42 -18.72
CA ALA A 64 3.98 5.87 -18.67
C ALA A 64 5.11 6.23 -17.70
N VAL A 65 5.88 7.26 -18.04
CA VAL A 65 6.88 7.87 -17.17
C VAL A 65 6.21 9.01 -16.44
N ILE A 66 6.08 8.90 -15.13
CA ILE A 66 5.42 9.87 -14.25
C ILE A 66 6.34 10.36 -13.13
N GLN A 67 7.65 10.16 -13.24
CA GLN A 67 8.64 10.70 -12.31
C GLN A 67 8.52 12.23 -12.22
N GLY A 68 8.51 12.77 -11.00
CA GLY A 68 8.36 14.20 -10.73
C GLY A 68 7.00 14.79 -11.11
N ALA A 69 6.11 14.00 -11.72
CA ALA A 69 4.79 14.47 -12.10
C ALA A 69 3.88 14.64 -10.88
N VAL A 70 2.99 15.63 -10.94
CA VAL A 70 2.05 15.96 -9.86
C VAL A 70 0.65 15.61 -10.29
N PHE A 71 -0.03 14.75 -9.53
CA PHE A 71 -1.41 14.31 -9.73
C PHE A 71 -2.28 14.68 -8.52
N ASP A 72 -1.93 15.75 -7.81
CA ASP A 72 -2.64 16.13 -6.58
C ASP A 72 -4.13 16.36 -6.87
N GLY A 73 -5.00 15.63 -6.18
CA GLY A 73 -6.45 15.66 -6.40
C GLY A 73 -6.93 15.17 -7.77
N ALA A 74 -6.07 14.56 -8.59
CA ALA A 74 -6.46 14.02 -9.89
C ALA A 74 -7.41 12.81 -9.74
N THR A 75 -8.27 12.61 -10.74
CA THR A 75 -9.20 11.48 -10.81
C THR A 75 -8.62 10.41 -11.73
N LEU A 76 -8.16 9.28 -11.19
CA LEU A 76 -7.58 8.14 -11.91
C LEU A 76 -8.45 6.87 -11.77
N VAL A 77 -9.76 7.03 -11.55
CA VAL A 77 -10.67 5.92 -11.30
C VAL A 77 -10.65 4.94 -12.49
N GLY A 78 -10.28 3.69 -12.20
CA GLY A 78 -10.16 2.64 -13.22
C GLY A 78 -9.06 2.87 -14.25
N ALA A 79 -8.10 3.78 -14.01
CA ALA A 79 -6.95 3.97 -14.90
C ALA A 79 -6.05 2.73 -14.92
N ASP A 80 -5.46 2.44 -16.08
CA ASP A 80 -4.52 1.34 -16.26
C ASP A 80 -3.09 1.88 -16.25
N MET A 81 -2.46 1.82 -15.08
CA MET A 81 -1.12 2.32 -14.78
C MET A 81 -0.08 1.19 -14.68
N ARG A 82 -0.36 0.04 -15.29
CA ARG A 82 0.54 -1.11 -15.24
C ARG A 82 1.93 -0.75 -15.73
N HIS A 83 2.94 -1.13 -14.96
CA HIS A 83 4.34 -0.83 -15.27
C HIS A 83 4.64 0.65 -15.47
N ALA A 84 3.84 1.57 -14.92
CA ALA A 84 4.19 2.98 -14.87
C ALA A 84 5.44 3.20 -14.01
N HIS A 85 6.26 4.18 -14.39
CA HIS A 85 7.50 4.52 -13.73
C HIS A 85 7.37 5.90 -13.08
N GLY A 86 7.11 5.93 -11.79
CA GLY A 86 7.01 7.15 -10.99
C GLY A 86 7.95 7.19 -9.79
N GLY A 87 8.67 6.12 -9.53
CA GLY A 87 9.56 6.02 -8.38
C GLY A 87 10.95 6.58 -8.63
N ASP A 88 11.60 7.02 -7.57
CA ASP A 88 13.00 7.44 -7.56
C ASP A 88 13.68 6.90 -6.29
N ILE A 89 14.91 6.36 -6.44
CA ILE A 89 15.71 5.88 -5.32
C ILE A 89 16.06 7.02 -4.36
N ASN A 90 16.22 8.24 -4.89
CA ASN A 90 16.64 9.41 -4.12
C ASN A 90 15.48 10.32 -3.68
N HIS A 91 14.23 9.93 -3.91
CA HIS A 91 13.00 10.65 -3.52
C HIS A 91 12.79 12.03 -4.19
N HIS A 92 13.76 12.55 -4.95
CA HIS A 92 13.70 13.93 -5.47
C HIS A 92 12.69 14.04 -6.62
N ASP A 93 12.67 13.02 -7.48
CA ASP A 93 11.77 12.95 -8.64
C ASP A 93 10.68 11.88 -8.45
N ALA A 94 10.31 11.56 -7.21
CA ALA A 94 9.19 10.66 -6.97
C ALA A 94 7.86 11.33 -7.31
N ALA A 95 6.96 10.59 -7.96
CA ALA A 95 5.64 11.06 -8.33
C ALA A 95 4.83 11.51 -7.10
N VAL A 96 4.05 12.57 -7.26
CA VAL A 96 3.18 13.12 -6.22
C VAL A 96 1.73 12.87 -6.61
N LEU A 97 0.97 12.16 -5.79
CA LEU A 97 -0.42 11.80 -6.06
C LEU A 97 -1.32 12.11 -4.87
N LYS A 98 -1.03 13.16 -4.09
CA LYS A 98 -1.72 13.39 -2.82
C LYS A 98 -3.20 13.65 -3.06
N ASN A 99 -4.06 13.04 -2.25
CA ASN A 99 -5.52 13.17 -2.38
C ASN A 99 -6.10 12.69 -3.73
N ALA A 100 -5.32 11.98 -4.55
CA ALA A 100 -5.82 11.45 -5.82
C ALA A 100 -6.84 10.31 -5.61
N ASP A 101 -7.78 10.20 -6.54
CA ASP A 101 -8.77 9.12 -6.57
C ASP A 101 -8.34 8.03 -7.55
N LEU A 102 -7.71 6.97 -7.02
CA LEU A 102 -7.20 5.80 -7.74
C LEU A 102 -8.12 4.57 -7.55
N ARG A 103 -9.40 4.75 -7.20
CA ARG A 103 -10.32 3.63 -7.00
C ARG A 103 -10.33 2.72 -8.22
N ARG A 104 -10.17 1.42 -8.00
CA ARG A 104 -10.14 0.39 -9.06
C ARG A 104 -9.05 0.60 -10.12
N ALA A 105 -8.06 1.45 -9.89
CA ALA A 105 -6.92 1.57 -10.79
C ALA A 105 -6.10 0.28 -10.79
N ASN A 106 -5.43 0.00 -11.90
CA ASN A 106 -4.47 -1.10 -12.00
C ASN A 106 -3.05 -0.53 -12.02
N LEU A 107 -2.31 -0.74 -10.94
CA LEU A 107 -0.91 -0.37 -10.71
C LEU A 107 0.01 -1.60 -10.74
N ASP A 108 -0.44 -2.72 -11.31
CA ASP A 108 0.33 -3.97 -11.29
C ASP A 108 1.70 -3.77 -11.94
N GLY A 109 2.74 -4.20 -11.25
CA GLY A 109 4.13 -4.07 -11.69
C GLY A 109 4.62 -2.62 -11.86
N ALA A 110 3.90 -1.62 -11.36
CA ALA A 110 4.36 -0.23 -11.36
C ALA A 110 5.54 -0.04 -10.40
N CYS A 111 6.44 0.88 -10.74
CA CYS A 111 7.51 1.32 -9.86
C CYS A 111 7.18 2.71 -9.34
N LEU A 112 6.76 2.81 -8.07
CA LEU A 112 6.41 4.05 -7.37
C LEU A 112 7.18 4.17 -6.05
N ARG A 113 8.45 3.74 -6.05
CA ARG A 113 9.37 3.92 -4.93
C ARG A 113 9.37 5.37 -4.45
N SER A 114 9.21 5.56 -3.14
CA SER A 114 9.19 6.88 -2.50
C SER A 114 8.09 7.84 -2.98
N ALA A 115 7.09 7.36 -3.74
CA ALA A 115 5.99 8.19 -4.20
C ALA A 115 5.16 8.72 -3.04
N LYS A 116 4.64 9.95 -3.22
CA LYS A 116 3.82 10.63 -2.20
C LYS A 116 2.35 10.34 -2.48
N LEU A 117 1.82 9.33 -1.80
CA LEU A 117 0.47 8.79 -1.94
C LEU A 117 -0.37 9.06 -0.68
N SER A 118 -0.08 10.12 0.08
CA SER A 118 -0.84 10.46 1.30
C SER A 118 -2.28 10.81 0.96
N ASN A 119 -3.23 10.32 1.75
CA ASN A 119 -4.68 10.52 1.63
C ASN A 119 -5.29 10.09 0.28
N VAL A 120 -4.66 9.16 -0.44
CA VAL A 120 -5.25 8.65 -1.70
C VAL A 120 -6.43 7.72 -1.44
N ASN A 121 -7.30 7.59 -2.43
CA ASN A 121 -8.29 6.54 -2.46
C ASN A 121 -7.89 5.43 -3.44
N LEU A 122 -7.51 4.28 -2.92
CA LEU A 122 -7.11 3.06 -3.62
C LEU A 122 -8.10 1.92 -3.39
N GLU A 123 -9.34 2.21 -2.96
CA GLU A 123 -10.34 1.15 -2.73
C GLU A 123 -10.48 0.26 -3.98
N HIS A 124 -10.30 -1.04 -3.77
CA HIS A 124 -10.34 -2.07 -4.80
C HIS A 124 -9.36 -1.89 -5.97
N ALA A 125 -8.28 -1.11 -5.78
CA ALA A 125 -7.18 -1.05 -6.73
C ALA A 125 -6.36 -2.35 -6.70
N SER A 126 -5.61 -2.59 -7.77
CA SER A 126 -4.61 -3.65 -7.83
C SER A 126 -3.22 -3.04 -7.91
N MET A 127 -2.29 -3.56 -7.12
CA MET A 127 -0.88 -3.17 -7.09
C MET A 127 0.02 -4.40 -6.97
N CYS A 128 -0.43 -5.51 -7.57
CA CYS A 128 0.27 -6.78 -7.50
C CYS A 128 1.63 -6.65 -8.19
N ASN A 129 2.68 -7.19 -7.59
CA ASN A 129 4.06 -7.10 -8.09
C ASN A 129 4.62 -5.65 -8.20
N ALA A 130 3.95 -4.65 -7.62
CA ALA A 130 4.43 -3.28 -7.65
C ALA A 130 5.61 -3.08 -6.69
N ASP A 131 6.50 -2.15 -7.04
CA ASP A 131 7.58 -1.68 -6.17
C ASP A 131 7.21 -0.32 -5.56
N LEU A 132 6.85 -0.37 -4.27
CA LEU A 132 6.37 0.74 -3.45
C LEU A 132 7.30 0.99 -2.25
N CYS A 133 8.58 0.59 -2.35
CA CYS A 133 9.54 0.80 -1.26
C CYS A 133 9.59 2.29 -0.88
N GLY A 134 9.44 2.59 0.41
CA GLY A 134 9.47 3.95 0.93
C GLY A 134 8.30 4.86 0.54
N ALA A 135 7.27 4.34 -0.14
CA ALA A 135 6.10 5.13 -0.51
C ALA A 135 5.31 5.57 0.73
N ASP A 136 4.72 6.76 0.67
CA ASP A 136 3.91 7.32 1.76
C ASP A 136 2.42 7.21 1.44
N PHE A 137 1.73 6.29 2.11
CA PHE A 137 0.28 6.07 2.03
C PHE A 137 -0.47 6.63 3.24
N SER A 138 0.15 7.45 4.09
CA SER A 138 -0.49 7.93 5.32
C SER A 138 -1.92 8.46 5.11
N GLY A 139 -2.86 8.03 5.95
CA GLY A 139 -4.26 8.44 5.88
C GLY A 139 -5.06 7.91 4.68
N SER A 140 -4.50 7.01 3.87
CA SER A 140 -5.15 6.54 2.63
C SER A 140 -6.28 5.54 2.87
N ARG A 141 -7.24 5.52 1.94
CA ARG A 141 -8.31 4.53 1.87
C ARG A 141 -7.90 3.41 0.92
N MET A 142 -7.71 2.21 1.44
CA MET A 142 -7.12 1.07 0.73
C MET A 142 -7.92 -0.22 0.95
N ALA A 143 -9.22 -0.10 1.30
CA ALA A 143 -10.07 -1.25 1.56
C ALA A 143 -10.17 -2.14 0.31
N GLY A 144 -9.97 -3.45 0.51
CA GLY A 144 -10.01 -4.46 -0.54
C GLY A 144 -8.95 -4.30 -1.63
N VAL A 145 -7.83 -3.61 -1.36
CA VAL A 145 -6.71 -3.52 -2.32
C VAL A 145 -6.08 -4.91 -2.54
N ALA A 146 -5.76 -5.21 -3.79
CA ALA A 146 -5.00 -6.41 -4.15
C ALA A 146 -3.51 -6.05 -4.24
N ALA A 147 -2.73 -6.41 -3.22
CA ALA A 147 -1.32 -6.06 -3.06
C ALA A 147 -0.46 -7.32 -2.86
N ARG A 148 -0.71 -8.35 -3.66
CA ARG A 148 0.07 -9.60 -3.65
C ARG A 148 1.45 -9.39 -4.26
N GLN A 149 2.47 -10.00 -3.67
CA GLN A 149 3.86 -9.96 -4.19
C GLN A 149 4.39 -8.53 -4.33
N THR A 150 3.88 -7.59 -3.54
CA THR A 150 4.25 -6.18 -3.59
C THR A 150 5.45 -5.93 -2.68
N LEU A 151 6.37 -5.08 -3.12
CA LEU A 151 7.46 -4.57 -2.28
C LEU A 151 7.01 -3.27 -1.60
N LEU A 152 6.91 -3.29 -0.27
CA LEU A 152 6.49 -2.17 0.57
C LEU A 152 7.58 -1.77 1.58
N ILE A 153 8.82 -2.21 1.41
CA ILE A 153 9.89 -2.01 2.39
C ILE A 153 9.99 -0.53 2.80
N GLY A 154 9.84 -0.25 4.09
CA GLY A 154 9.90 1.12 4.63
C GLY A 154 8.73 2.03 4.27
N ALA A 155 7.65 1.50 3.66
CA ALA A 155 6.47 2.29 3.32
C ALA A 155 5.72 2.77 4.58
N ASN A 156 5.16 3.96 4.50
CA ASN A 156 4.32 4.53 5.55
C ASN A 156 2.85 4.23 5.26
N LEU A 157 2.25 3.31 6.03
CA LEU A 157 0.85 2.90 6.01
C LEU A 157 0.11 3.39 7.28
N SER A 158 0.62 4.41 7.97
CA SER A 158 -0.01 4.95 9.18
C SER A 158 -1.41 5.49 8.87
N ASP A 159 -2.35 5.29 9.79
CA ASP A 159 -3.72 5.78 9.69
C ASP A 159 -4.50 5.31 8.44
N THR A 160 -4.03 4.24 7.79
CA THR A 160 -4.67 3.71 6.58
C THR A 160 -5.88 2.84 6.88
N GLN A 161 -6.84 2.81 5.95
CA GLN A 161 -7.97 1.89 5.96
C GLN A 161 -7.68 0.70 5.05
N LEU A 162 -7.35 -0.45 5.62
CA LEU A 162 -6.87 -1.65 4.95
C LEU A 162 -7.85 -2.83 5.08
N GLN A 163 -9.14 -2.57 5.30
CA GLN A 163 -10.10 -3.65 5.56
C GLN A 163 -10.19 -4.59 4.36
N GLY A 164 -9.98 -5.89 4.60
CA GLY A 164 -9.98 -6.92 3.56
C GLY A 164 -8.87 -6.77 2.51
N ALA A 165 -7.81 -6.00 2.80
CA ALA A 165 -6.65 -5.89 1.92
C ALA A 165 -5.90 -7.22 1.80
N ASP A 166 -5.34 -7.50 0.63
CA ASP A 166 -4.62 -8.74 0.33
C ASP A 166 -3.13 -8.46 0.14
N PHE A 167 -2.33 -8.77 1.17
CA PHE A 167 -0.88 -8.59 1.21
C PHE A 167 -0.11 -9.91 1.12
N ARG A 168 -0.74 -10.98 0.62
CA ARG A 168 -0.09 -12.27 0.54
C ARG A 168 1.19 -12.22 -0.29
N ASN A 169 2.22 -12.85 0.25
CA ASN A 169 3.54 -12.96 -0.33
C ASN A 169 4.24 -11.61 -0.54
N SER A 170 3.89 -10.59 0.23
CA SER A 170 4.45 -9.24 0.11
C SER A 170 5.57 -8.98 1.11
N HIS A 171 6.42 -8.00 0.79
CA HIS A 171 7.55 -7.60 1.61
C HIS A 171 7.29 -6.25 2.29
N LEU A 172 6.98 -6.29 3.58
CA LEU A 172 6.58 -5.16 4.41
C LEU A 172 7.60 -4.85 5.53
N ASN A 173 8.88 -5.19 5.34
CA ASN A 173 9.88 -4.92 6.38
C ASN A 173 10.00 -3.42 6.62
N HIS A 174 10.17 -3.03 7.88
CA HIS A 174 10.28 -1.62 8.30
C HIS A 174 9.06 -0.74 7.95
N CYS A 175 7.93 -1.31 7.54
CA CYS A 175 6.72 -0.52 7.33
C CYS A 175 6.21 0.08 8.64
N THR A 176 5.52 1.21 8.54
CA THR A 176 4.73 1.76 9.65
C THR A 176 3.25 1.53 9.36
N LEU A 177 2.55 0.75 10.18
CA LEU A 177 1.11 0.52 10.17
C LEU A 177 0.41 1.10 11.41
N ARG A 178 1.04 2.08 12.07
CA ARG A 178 0.50 2.72 13.28
C ARG A 178 -0.93 3.22 13.06
N HIS A 179 -1.82 2.92 14.00
CA HIS A 179 -3.23 3.34 13.96
C HIS A 179 -4.02 2.90 12.71
N SER A 180 -3.45 2.03 11.86
CA SER A 180 -4.15 1.52 10.68
C SER A 180 -5.28 0.58 11.07
N SER A 181 -6.28 0.46 10.19
CA SER A 181 -7.36 -0.51 10.33
C SER A 181 -7.22 -1.59 9.27
N ALA A 182 -6.52 -2.67 9.61
CA ALA A 182 -6.27 -3.85 8.78
C ALA A 182 -7.17 -5.03 9.18
N ARG A 183 -8.44 -4.74 9.49
CA ARG A 183 -9.44 -5.76 9.82
C ARG A 183 -9.66 -6.69 8.63
N ASP A 184 -9.74 -7.98 8.90
CA ASP A 184 -9.96 -9.01 7.86
C ASP A 184 -8.89 -9.00 6.74
N ALA A 185 -7.75 -8.33 6.93
CA ALA A 185 -6.67 -8.29 5.97
C ALA A 185 -5.90 -9.62 5.93
N ASP A 186 -5.40 -9.97 4.76
CA ASP A 186 -4.67 -11.21 4.53
C ASP A 186 -3.16 -10.93 4.37
N PHE A 187 -2.41 -11.23 5.43
CA PHE A 187 -0.94 -11.21 5.48
C PHE A 187 -0.36 -12.64 5.46
N SER A 188 -1.15 -13.65 5.08
CA SER A 188 -0.72 -15.04 5.17
C SER A 188 0.34 -15.39 4.12
N THR A 189 1.14 -16.40 4.45
CA THR A 189 2.00 -17.11 3.50
C THR A 189 1.30 -18.41 3.14
N VAL A 190 0.57 -18.43 2.02
CA VAL A 190 -0.24 -19.61 1.60
C VAL A 190 0.25 -20.30 0.34
N ASP A 191 1.13 -19.66 -0.44
CA ASP A 191 1.62 -20.21 -1.70
C ASP A 191 2.97 -20.92 -1.52
N PRO A 192 3.20 -22.09 -2.16
CA PRO A 192 4.51 -22.74 -2.17
C PRO A 192 5.60 -21.80 -2.70
N GLY A 193 6.58 -21.45 -1.86
CA GLY A 193 7.66 -20.52 -2.19
C GLY A 193 7.31 -19.04 -2.03
N GLY A 194 6.06 -18.71 -1.68
CA GLY A 194 5.70 -17.38 -1.21
C GLY A 194 6.23 -17.14 0.20
N PHE A 195 6.42 -15.87 0.55
CA PHE A 195 6.70 -15.44 1.91
C PHE A 195 6.11 -14.05 2.13
N THR A 196 5.23 -13.92 3.10
CA THR A 196 4.89 -12.60 3.64
C THR A 196 5.86 -12.30 4.77
N VAL A 197 6.54 -11.16 4.69
CA VAL A 197 7.54 -10.76 5.68
C VAL A 197 7.33 -9.31 6.08
N MET A 198 7.34 -9.05 7.38
CA MET A 198 7.06 -7.78 8.02
C MET A 198 7.99 -7.59 9.25
N ASN A 199 9.26 -7.98 9.09
CA ASN A 199 10.25 -7.83 10.14
C ASN A 199 10.49 -6.34 10.43
N LEU A 200 10.68 -6.01 11.70
CA LEU A 200 10.94 -4.63 12.17
C LEU A 200 9.84 -3.62 11.82
N ALA A 201 8.63 -4.09 11.48
CA ALA A 201 7.52 -3.19 11.21
C ALA A 201 6.88 -2.71 12.51
N ASP A 202 6.24 -1.56 12.40
CA ASP A 202 5.58 -0.88 13.49
C ASP A 202 4.07 -0.94 13.35
N LEU A 203 3.42 -1.78 14.14
CA LEU A 203 1.97 -1.99 14.16
C LEU A 203 1.35 -1.47 15.46
N GLU A 204 2.01 -0.52 16.12
CA GLU A 204 1.52 0.06 17.36
C GLU A 204 0.10 0.64 17.15
N HIS A 205 -0.84 0.27 18.03
CA HIS A 205 -2.26 0.64 17.92
C HIS A 205 -3.00 0.20 16.65
N ALA A 206 -2.42 -0.67 15.81
CA ALA A 206 -3.12 -1.17 14.62
C ALA A 206 -4.31 -2.06 14.99
N ASP A 207 -5.40 -1.96 14.24
CA ASP A 207 -6.54 -2.88 14.33
C ASP A 207 -6.38 -4.01 13.31
N LEU A 208 -5.96 -5.17 13.80
CA LEU A 208 -5.74 -6.42 13.07
C LEU A 208 -6.84 -7.45 13.39
N THR A 209 -8.03 -6.99 13.80
CA THR A 209 -9.15 -7.89 14.11
C THR A 209 -9.43 -8.83 12.93
N ASN A 210 -9.51 -10.14 13.19
CA ASN A 210 -9.70 -11.20 12.20
C ASN A 210 -8.64 -11.28 11.08
N ALA A 211 -7.50 -10.59 11.20
CA ALA A 211 -6.45 -10.66 10.19
C ALA A 211 -5.90 -12.09 10.06
N ASP A 212 -5.63 -12.51 8.82
CA ASP A 212 -4.95 -13.77 8.55
C ASP A 212 -3.45 -13.52 8.46
N MET A 213 -2.69 -14.09 9.39
CA MET A 213 -1.25 -13.91 9.54
C MET A 213 -0.53 -15.27 9.58
N ARG A 214 -1.15 -16.31 9.00
CA ARG A 214 -0.59 -17.67 8.97
C ARG A 214 0.77 -17.68 8.27
N GLY A 215 1.77 -18.25 8.92
CA GLY A 215 3.13 -18.36 8.34
C GLY A 215 3.81 -17.00 8.08
N LEU A 216 3.33 -15.92 8.68
CA LEU A 216 3.94 -14.60 8.58
C LEU A 216 5.31 -14.60 9.28
N LEU A 217 6.31 -13.97 8.65
CA LEU A 217 7.58 -13.64 9.29
C LEU A 217 7.50 -12.20 9.81
N ALA A 218 7.42 -12.00 11.12
CA ALA A 218 7.36 -10.66 11.74
C ALA A 218 8.31 -10.59 12.95
N GLU A 219 9.58 -10.92 12.70
CA GLU A 219 10.65 -10.84 13.69
C GLU A 219 10.92 -9.38 14.08
N ASN A 220 11.06 -9.14 15.39
CA ASN A 220 11.27 -7.81 15.96
C ASN A 220 10.21 -6.77 15.56
N ALA A 221 9.01 -7.20 15.20
CA ALA A 221 7.89 -6.30 14.92
C ALA A 221 7.25 -5.77 16.22
N HIS A 222 6.67 -4.57 16.17
CA HIS A 222 6.05 -3.92 17.30
C HIS A 222 4.52 -3.98 17.19
N PHE A 223 3.87 -4.78 18.02
CA PHE A 223 2.41 -4.91 18.12
C PHE A 223 1.87 -4.27 19.42
N ALA A 224 2.61 -3.34 20.03
CA ALA A 224 2.19 -2.73 21.27
C ALA A 224 0.81 -2.06 21.11
N PHE A 225 -0.11 -2.34 22.04
CA PHE A 225 -1.50 -1.86 21.99
C PHE A 225 -2.30 -2.25 20.73
N ALA A 226 -1.77 -3.12 19.86
CA ALA A 226 -2.49 -3.58 18.68
C ALA A 226 -3.69 -4.45 19.08
N ASN A 227 -4.74 -4.40 18.28
CA ASN A 227 -5.88 -5.27 18.42
C ASN A 227 -5.76 -6.46 17.46
N LEU A 228 -5.32 -7.61 17.98
CA LEU A 228 -5.18 -8.88 17.28
C LEU A 228 -6.38 -9.81 17.55
N SER A 229 -7.51 -9.29 18.03
CA SER A 229 -8.63 -10.17 18.39
C SER A 229 -9.11 -11.02 17.21
N ASN A 230 -9.27 -12.33 17.46
CA ASN A 230 -9.56 -13.37 16.46
C ASN A 230 -8.53 -13.52 15.32
N ALA A 231 -7.37 -12.87 15.37
CA ALA A 231 -6.35 -13.00 14.33
C ALA A 231 -5.81 -14.44 14.26
N ASN A 232 -5.41 -14.87 13.07
CA ASN A 232 -4.83 -16.19 12.85
C ASN A 232 -3.32 -16.10 12.67
N LEU A 233 -2.55 -16.39 13.73
CA LEU A 233 -1.09 -16.33 13.73
C LEU A 233 -0.46 -17.73 13.61
N ARG A 234 -1.22 -18.73 13.15
CA ARG A 234 -0.74 -20.12 13.12
C ARG A 234 0.54 -20.24 12.28
N GLY A 235 1.60 -20.76 12.90
CA GLY A 235 2.93 -20.91 12.30
C GLY A 235 3.66 -19.61 12.01
N ALA A 236 3.21 -18.47 12.54
CA ALA A 236 3.92 -17.21 12.41
C ALA A 236 5.24 -17.22 13.20
N VAL A 237 6.26 -16.56 12.65
CA VAL A 237 7.57 -16.37 13.30
C VAL A 237 7.63 -14.96 13.86
N LEU A 238 7.60 -14.86 15.18
CA LEU A 238 7.44 -13.60 15.91
C LEU A 238 8.63 -13.32 16.85
N SER A 239 9.80 -13.89 16.54
CA SER A 239 10.99 -13.81 17.39
C SER A 239 11.35 -12.36 17.73
N GLY A 240 11.47 -12.05 19.03
CA GLY A 240 11.82 -10.69 19.51
C GLY A 240 10.74 -9.63 19.29
N SER A 241 9.56 -10.00 18.81
CA SER A 241 8.44 -9.06 18.68
C SER A 241 7.90 -8.63 20.05
N SER A 242 7.33 -7.43 20.12
CA SER A 242 6.62 -6.96 21.32
C SER A 242 5.12 -6.95 21.08
N MET A 243 4.38 -7.59 21.97
CA MET A 243 2.92 -7.59 22.06
C MET A 243 2.46 -6.89 23.35
N HIS A 244 3.25 -5.92 23.84
CA HIS A 244 2.94 -5.20 25.07
C HIS A 244 1.54 -4.59 25.02
N ARG A 245 0.66 -4.95 25.97
CA ARG A 245 -0.75 -4.49 26.03
C ARG A 245 -1.58 -4.77 24.78
N ALA A 246 -1.14 -5.69 23.92
CA ALA A 246 -1.92 -6.09 22.76
C ALA A 246 -3.19 -6.83 23.21
N ASN A 247 -4.30 -6.60 22.50
CA ASN A 247 -5.49 -7.41 22.64
C ASN A 247 -5.33 -8.67 21.78
N VAL A 248 -5.15 -9.83 22.42
CA VAL A 248 -4.97 -11.13 21.76
C VAL A 248 -6.17 -12.07 21.97
N SER A 249 -7.33 -11.55 22.38
CA SER A 249 -8.52 -12.35 22.65
C SER A 249 -8.91 -13.18 21.42
N ASN A 250 -9.03 -14.49 21.62
CA ASN A 250 -9.28 -15.50 20.58
C ASN A 250 -8.25 -15.51 19.44
N ALA A 251 -7.09 -14.87 19.54
CA ALA A 251 -6.05 -15.01 18.52
C ALA A 251 -5.47 -16.44 18.55
N ASP A 252 -5.21 -17.04 17.39
CA ASP A 252 -4.68 -18.42 17.29
C ASP A 252 -3.16 -18.41 17.13
N PHE A 253 -2.45 -18.93 18.13
CA PHE A 253 -0.98 -19.02 18.19
C PHE A 253 -0.46 -20.43 17.98
N ALA A 254 -1.24 -21.32 17.36
CA ALA A 254 -0.78 -22.68 17.10
C ALA A 254 0.55 -22.67 16.32
N ASP A 255 1.53 -23.46 16.78
CA ASP A 255 2.86 -23.57 16.18
C ASP A 255 3.69 -22.27 16.20
N VAL A 256 3.42 -21.34 17.13
CA VAL A 256 4.23 -20.13 17.37
C VAL A 256 5.18 -20.32 18.56
N GLU A 257 6.47 -19.98 18.36
CA GLU A 257 7.49 -19.98 19.41
C GLU A 257 7.33 -18.75 20.33
N MET A 258 6.86 -18.95 21.55
CA MET A 258 6.51 -17.87 22.49
C MET A 258 7.68 -17.38 23.35
N ALA A 259 8.86 -18.01 23.28
CA ALA A 259 9.97 -17.79 24.21
C ALA A 259 10.48 -16.34 24.22
N THR A 260 10.61 -15.73 23.05
CA THR A 260 11.24 -14.41 22.85
C THR A 260 10.24 -13.27 22.63
N ILE A 261 8.94 -13.56 22.55
CA ILE A 261 7.89 -12.54 22.40
C ILE A 261 7.71 -11.80 23.72
N ASP A 262 7.82 -10.47 23.72
CA ASP A 262 7.42 -9.67 24.88
C ASP A 262 5.89 -9.63 24.97
N MET A 263 5.35 -10.19 26.05
CA MET A 263 3.91 -10.36 26.28
C MET A 263 3.40 -9.43 27.40
N GLY A 264 4.18 -8.43 27.80
CA GLY A 264 3.89 -7.59 28.97
C GLY A 264 2.48 -6.99 28.95
N TYR A 265 1.68 -7.26 29.99
CA TYR A 265 0.31 -6.76 30.16
C TYR A 265 -0.68 -7.12 29.04
N ALA A 266 -0.36 -8.09 28.17
CA ALA A 266 -1.32 -8.70 27.26
C ALA A 266 -1.93 -9.95 27.91
N ASN A 267 -3.25 -10.14 27.75
CA ASN A 267 -3.96 -11.26 28.35
C ASN A 267 -3.92 -12.49 27.44
N PHE A 268 -2.90 -13.35 27.58
CA PHE A 268 -2.77 -14.57 26.78
C PHE A 268 -3.66 -15.73 27.26
N SER A 269 -4.35 -15.62 28.39
CA SER A 269 -5.33 -16.67 28.78
C SER A 269 -6.58 -16.66 27.91
N GLU A 270 -6.83 -15.58 27.17
CA GLU A 270 -7.90 -15.50 26.16
C GLU A 270 -7.44 -15.90 24.75
N ALA A 271 -6.16 -16.20 24.54
CA ALA A 271 -5.64 -16.66 23.26
C ALA A 271 -5.85 -18.18 23.06
N ARG A 272 -5.87 -18.63 21.81
CA ARG A 272 -6.06 -20.03 21.40
C ARG A 272 -4.73 -20.68 21.04
N HIS A 273 -4.58 -21.96 21.39
CA HIS A 273 -3.42 -22.81 21.05
C HIS A 273 -2.06 -22.20 21.41
N VAL A 274 -2.01 -21.34 22.43
CA VAL A 274 -0.77 -20.74 22.92
C VAL A 274 -0.12 -21.64 23.97
N THR A 275 1.19 -21.82 23.87
CA THR A 275 1.99 -22.46 24.92
C THR A 275 2.87 -21.40 25.57
N VAL A 276 2.38 -20.80 26.67
CA VAL A 276 3.13 -19.78 27.41
C VAL A 276 4.27 -20.43 28.22
N PRO A 277 5.53 -20.00 28.05
CA PRO A 277 6.65 -20.53 28.82
C PRO A 277 6.46 -20.35 30.34
N PRO A 278 6.83 -21.33 31.18
CA PRO A 278 6.59 -21.28 32.63
C PRO A 278 7.22 -20.08 33.37
N TYR A 279 8.23 -19.43 32.79
CA TYR A 279 8.89 -18.27 33.40
C TYR A 279 8.19 -16.93 33.08
N LYS A 280 7.06 -16.96 32.34
CA LYS A 280 6.22 -15.79 32.02
C LYS A 280 4.92 -15.86 32.82
N ASP A 281 5.01 -15.64 34.12
CA ASP A 281 3.87 -15.80 35.04
C ASP A 281 2.86 -14.63 35.02
N HIS A 282 3.24 -13.48 34.47
CA HIS A 282 2.45 -12.24 34.49
C HIS A 282 1.49 -12.04 33.30
N VAL A 283 1.28 -13.08 32.48
CA VAL A 283 0.55 -12.98 31.20
C VAL A 283 -0.67 -13.89 31.11
N ARG A 284 -1.08 -14.45 32.26
CA ARG A 284 -2.27 -15.30 32.42
C ARG A 284 -3.42 -14.53 33.03
#